data_AF-A0A2E2TU23-F1
#
_entry.id   AF-A0A2E2TU23-F1
#
_cell.length_a   1.000
_cell.length_b   1.000
_cell.length_c   1.000
_cell.angle_alpha   90.00
_cell.angle_beta   90.00
_cell.angle_gamma   90.00
#
_symmetry.space_group_name_H-M   'P 1'
#
loop_
_entity.id
_entity.type
_entity.pdbx_description
1 polymer ?
#
loop_
_entity_poly.entity_id
_entity_poly.type
_entity_poly.pdbx_seq_one_letter_code
_entity_poly.pdbx_strand_id
1 'polypeptide(L)'
;MDPYAVMMGLILILTPIICWFFTLHDKEMRTPMGQWASVIHDQRFYLHAMGYIVIIRWKAITDKLNEPIKMETGHWTSLVQSIEGNLTLHIQNFFENEALTSFLNFHYLFIYLFLIYVTTVYYAYTGDRDMTDKVTLNYLLIYAIAVPYYLFFNVEVTSSWIPGMDALLYHEGWYSVFYALHDPLDNSVPSLHVAIPFGIILLNWLHVREQGGTMKEWKHYRYHIFVCINTLLFMFTILYLGIHWIIDIPLGMLVGAVGALFIHHLQPRLRNDHGGFFKGFTTQKVRKHILVEGVVTLAMVTLIIMAVNVQSSTVGDRVSYQLGPEDSTFEIIQKFAPGESVDTTVTNLHQDITIEVVVVIVESAVPAMEEGSIDWSIMKTLGEYYTVAPNSTLALEVDSPKVYTLVVMHNPSTVEEDVVQVRVLNDYHQDVMWMALLLSLPSLWITGFVFHRLKRLNNFGRSWIDSTPSHVWESE
;
A
#
# COMPACT_ATOMS: atom_id res chain seq x y z
N MET A 1 25.21 1.89 6.19
CA MET A 1 24.64 2.88 5.25
C MET A 1 23.15 2.65 5.25
N ASP A 2 22.33 3.70 5.21
CA ASP A 2 20.87 3.56 5.17
C ASP A 2 20.43 2.66 4.00
N PRO A 3 19.67 1.57 4.24
CA PRO A 3 19.22 0.63 3.21
C PRO A 3 18.52 1.35 2.05
N TYR A 4 17.72 2.37 2.34
CA TYR A 4 17.00 3.14 1.33
C TYR A 4 17.97 3.87 0.39
N ALA A 5 18.99 4.54 0.92
CA ALA A 5 20.01 5.20 0.10
C ALA A 5 20.75 4.22 -0.83
N VAL A 6 21.05 3.01 -0.35
CA VAL A 6 21.68 1.95 -1.15
C VAL A 6 20.75 1.49 -2.26
N MET A 7 19.49 1.19 -1.95
CA MET A 7 18.50 0.75 -2.93
C MET A 7 18.24 1.81 -4.00
N MET A 8 18.09 3.08 -3.60
CA MET A 8 17.93 4.20 -4.53
C MET A 8 19.15 4.38 -5.43
N GLY A 9 20.36 4.27 -4.88
CA GLY A 9 21.61 4.30 -5.66
C GLY A 9 21.66 3.18 -6.69
N LEU A 10 21.33 1.95 -6.29
CA LEU A 10 21.26 0.79 -7.19
C LEU A 10 20.23 1.00 -8.31
N ILE A 11 19.04 1.50 -7.98
CA ILE A 11 17.99 1.79 -8.97
C ILE A 11 18.51 2.79 -10.01
N LEU A 12 19.12 3.90 -9.58
CA LEU A 12 19.64 4.92 -10.50
C LEU A 12 20.74 4.37 -11.43
N ILE A 13 21.65 3.55 -10.91
CA ILE A 13 22.74 2.93 -11.68
C ILE A 13 22.20 1.87 -12.66
N LEU A 14 21.24 1.05 -12.23
CA LEU A 14 20.69 -0.04 -13.03
C LEU A 14 19.68 0.45 -14.08
N THR A 15 19.02 1.58 -13.85
CA THR A 15 18.05 2.17 -14.78
C THR A 15 18.55 2.26 -16.24
N PRO A 16 19.71 2.88 -16.55
CA PRO A 16 20.21 2.96 -17.92
C PRO A 16 20.55 1.57 -18.50
N ILE A 17 21.07 0.65 -17.69
CA ILE A 17 21.42 -0.71 -18.11
C ILE A 17 20.16 -1.48 -18.52
N ILE A 18 19.10 -1.37 -17.73
CA ILE A 18 17.81 -2.01 -17.97
C ILE A 18 17.12 -1.41 -19.19
N CYS A 19 17.09 -0.08 -19.28
CA CYS A 19 16.53 0.61 -20.44
C CYS A 19 17.26 0.19 -21.72
N TRP A 20 18.59 0.06 -21.66
CA TRP A 20 19.39 -0.45 -22.77
C TRP A 20 19.08 -1.92 -23.09
N PHE A 21 18.97 -2.79 -22.08
CA PHE A 21 18.69 -4.22 -22.22
C PHE A 21 17.33 -4.48 -22.91
N PHE A 22 16.28 -3.79 -22.45
CA PHE A 22 14.92 -3.91 -23.02
C PHE A 22 14.72 -3.19 -24.36
N THR A 23 15.75 -2.53 -24.87
CA THR A 23 15.75 -1.88 -26.19
C THR A 23 16.84 -2.47 -27.10
N LEU A 24 17.36 -3.67 -26.80
CA LEU A 24 18.38 -4.32 -27.63
C LEU A 24 17.84 -4.75 -29.00
N HIS A 25 16.56 -5.10 -29.08
CA HIS A 25 15.92 -5.59 -30.31
C HIS A 25 15.57 -4.46 -31.29
N ASP A 26 15.40 -3.24 -30.80
CA ASP A 26 15.05 -2.07 -31.61
C ASP A 26 15.78 -0.85 -31.05
N LYS A 27 16.75 -0.33 -31.81
CA LYS A 27 17.55 0.82 -31.39
C LYS A 27 16.88 2.15 -31.74
N GLU A 28 15.93 2.14 -32.68
CA GLU A 28 15.25 3.35 -33.16
C GLU A 28 14.27 3.90 -32.12
N MET A 29 13.80 3.05 -31.20
CA MET A 29 12.96 3.47 -30.10
C MET A 29 13.67 4.39 -29.09
N ARG A 30 15.01 4.44 -29.08
CA ARG A 30 15.77 5.11 -28.02
C ARG A 30 15.80 6.62 -28.23
N THR A 31 15.57 7.38 -27.17
CA THR A 31 15.81 8.83 -27.15
C THR A 31 17.28 9.13 -27.53
N PRO A 32 17.53 9.98 -28.54
CA PRO A 32 18.89 10.30 -28.97
C PRO A 32 19.73 10.89 -27.84
N MET A 33 21.00 10.44 -27.75
CA MET A 33 21.94 11.01 -26.78
C MET A 33 22.11 12.52 -27.01
N GLY A 34 22.06 13.30 -25.91
CA GLY A 34 22.18 14.77 -25.94
C GLY A 34 20.86 15.53 -26.11
N GLN A 35 19.75 14.87 -26.44
CA GLN A 35 18.42 15.51 -26.59
C GLN A 35 17.52 15.38 -25.37
N TRP A 36 18.05 14.89 -24.24
CA TRP A 36 17.25 14.65 -23.04
C TRP A 36 16.58 15.90 -22.49
N ALA A 37 17.28 17.04 -22.49
CA ALA A 37 16.74 18.29 -21.98
C ALA A 37 15.57 18.80 -22.83
N SER A 38 15.70 18.74 -24.17
CA SER A 38 14.61 19.11 -25.08
C SER A 38 13.43 18.15 -24.93
N VAL A 39 13.67 16.84 -24.86
CA VAL A 39 12.61 15.85 -24.65
C VAL A 39 11.88 16.09 -23.33
N ILE A 40 12.58 16.33 -22.21
CA ILE A 40 11.95 16.64 -20.93
C ILE A 40 11.04 17.88 -21.02
N HIS A 41 11.49 18.92 -21.71
CA HIS A 41 10.74 20.16 -21.87
C HIS A 41 9.52 19.97 -22.79
N ASP A 42 9.73 19.42 -23.98
CA ASP A 42 8.71 19.24 -25.02
C ASP A 42 7.64 18.25 -24.59
N GLN A 43 8.04 17.19 -23.87
CA GLN A 43 7.15 16.19 -23.31
C GLN A 43 6.56 16.58 -21.95
N ARG A 44 6.99 17.73 -21.39
CA ARG A 44 6.53 18.27 -20.10
C ARG A 44 6.69 17.29 -18.94
N PHE A 45 7.79 16.53 -18.91
CA PHE A 45 8.08 15.57 -17.85
C PHE A 45 8.26 16.23 -16.46
N TYR A 46 8.41 17.56 -16.39
CA TYR A 46 8.34 18.29 -15.11
C TYR A 46 6.97 18.15 -14.41
N LEU A 47 5.87 17.95 -15.16
CA LEU A 47 4.56 17.66 -14.55
C LEU A 47 4.53 16.29 -13.89
N HIS A 48 5.31 15.34 -14.41
CA HIS A 48 5.44 14.00 -13.84
C HIS A 48 6.18 14.07 -12.50
N ALA A 49 7.29 14.81 -12.46
CA ALA A 49 8.04 15.06 -11.23
C ALA A 49 7.17 15.78 -10.17
N MET A 50 6.36 16.75 -10.57
CA MET A 50 5.40 17.40 -9.68
C MET A 50 4.37 16.40 -9.13
N GLY A 51 3.89 15.46 -9.95
CA GLY A 51 3.01 14.37 -9.50
C GLY A 51 3.65 13.53 -8.39
N TYR A 52 4.92 13.16 -8.53
CA TYR A 52 5.68 12.46 -7.49
C TYR A 52 5.82 13.27 -6.18
N ILE A 53 5.94 14.59 -6.25
CA ILE A 53 5.99 15.44 -5.05
C ILE A 53 4.62 15.46 -4.35
N VAL A 54 3.53 15.60 -5.13
CA VAL A 54 2.16 15.62 -4.61
C VAL A 54 1.86 14.32 -3.86
N ILE A 55 2.23 13.16 -4.41
CA ILE A 55 1.96 11.87 -3.77
C ILE A 55 2.75 11.67 -2.48
N ILE A 56 4.01 12.09 -2.42
CA ILE A 56 4.81 12.03 -1.18
C ILE A 56 4.14 12.86 -0.08
N ARG A 57 3.63 14.05 -0.43
CA ARG A 57 2.88 14.89 0.51
C ARG A 57 1.54 14.27 0.89
N TRP A 58 0.81 13.69 -0.06
CA TRP A 58 -0.46 13.03 0.18
C TRP A 58 -0.29 11.85 1.13
N LYS A 59 0.67 10.96 0.88
CA LYS A 59 1.03 9.85 1.76
C LYS A 59 1.35 10.35 3.16
N ALA A 60 2.22 11.36 3.29
CA ALA A 60 2.58 11.91 4.59
C ALA A 60 1.39 12.53 5.36
N ILE A 61 0.33 12.96 4.68
CA ILE A 61 -0.91 13.39 5.33
C ILE A 61 -1.74 12.17 5.74
N THR A 62 -1.90 11.17 4.86
CA THR A 62 -2.59 9.91 5.17
C THR A 62 -1.98 9.22 6.39
N ASP A 63 -0.66 9.04 6.41
CA ASP A 63 0.04 8.35 7.51
C ASP A 63 -0.22 9.03 8.86
N LYS A 64 -0.23 10.37 8.88
CA LYS A 64 -0.52 11.17 10.09
C LYS A 64 -1.95 11.05 10.59
N LEU A 65 -2.88 10.70 9.71
CA LEU A 65 -4.27 10.52 10.09
C LEU A 65 -4.54 9.09 10.54
N ASN A 66 -3.72 8.11 10.14
CA ASN A 66 -3.99 6.68 10.37
C ASN A 66 -4.05 6.32 11.87
N GLU A 67 -2.97 6.53 12.64
CA GLU A 67 -2.98 6.13 14.06
C GLU A 67 -4.02 6.87 14.91
N PRO A 68 -4.17 8.21 14.79
CA PRO A 68 -5.11 8.92 15.64
C PRO A 68 -6.57 8.46 15.50
N ILE A 69 -6.98 7.99 14.33
CA ILE A 69 -8.35 7.52 14.13
C ILE A 69 -8.58 6.10 14.62
N LYS A 70 -7.53 5.30 14.92
CA LYS A 70 -7.65 3.88 15.33
C LYS A 70 -8.37 3.64 16.66
N MET A 71 -8.53 4.69 17.46
CA MET A 71 -9.38 4.66 18.65
C MET A 71 -10.85 4.47 18.28
N GLU A 72 -11.25 4.88 17.08
CA GLU A 72 -12.60 4.69 16.52
C GLU A 72 -12.61 3.63 15.41
N THR A 73 -11.56 3.60 14.59
CA THR A 73 -11.38 2.64 13.50
C THR A 73 -10.61 1.42 14.00
N GLY A 74 -11.31 0.32 14.21
CA GLY A 74 -10.66 -0.97 14.47
C GLY A 74 -9.93 -1.51 13.24
N HIS A 75 -9.69 -2.81 13.24
CA HIS A 75 -9.26 -3.57 12.08
C HIS A 75 -10.28 -4.68 11.78
N TRP A 76 -10.22 -5.25 10.57
CA TRP A 76 -11.08 -6.34 10.11
C TRP A 76 -10.35 -7.68 10.07
N THR A 77 -9.19 -7.78 10.70
CA THR A 77 -8.31 -8.96 10.65
C THR A 77 -9.01 -10.26 11.06
N SER A 78 -9.79 -10.25 12.13
CA SER A 78 -10.53 -11.43 12.58
C SER A 78 -11.55 -11.92 11.54
N LEU A 79 -12.21 -10.99 10.82
CA LEU A 79 -13.12 -11.33 9.73
C LEU A 79 -12.36 -11.98 8.58
N VAL A 80 -11.23 -11.40 8.16
CA VAL A 80 -10.40 -11.98 7.09
C VAL A 80 -9.88 -13.36 7.47
N GLN A 81 -9.34 -13.51 8.69
CA GLN A 81 -8.88 -14.80 9.21
C GLN A 81 -10.02 -15.82 9.27
N SER A 82 -11.25 -15.43 9.63
CA SER A 82 -12.38 -16.36 9.67
C SER A 82 -12.74 -16.94 8.30
N ILE A 83 -12.36 -16.25 7.21
CA ILE A 83 -12.60 -16.67 5.83
C ILE A 83 -11.46 -17.53 5.31
N GLU A 84 -10.20 -17.12 5.53
CA GLU A 84 -9.01 -17.76 4.95
C GLU A 84 -8.35 -18.80 5.85
N GLY A 85 -8.62 -18.75 7.16
CA GLY A 85 -7.90 -19.49 8.18
C GLY A 85 -6.41 -19.13 8.20
N ASN A 86 -5.58 -20.14 8.43
CA ASN A 86 -4.12 -19.99 8.50
C ASN A 86 -3.44 -20.37 7.17
N LEU A 87 -4.12 -20.23 6.03
CA LEU A 87 -3.59 -20.71 4.74
C LEU A 87 -2.23 -20.07 4.40
N THR A 88 -2.04 -18.78 4.71
CA THR A 88 -0.76 -18.09 4.52
C THR A 88 0.39 -18.72 5.31
N LEU A 89 0.16 -19.13 6.56
CA LEU A 89 1.13 -19.86 7.37
C LEU A 89 1.51 -21.21 6.72
N HIS A 90 0.54 -21.95 6.17
CA HIS A 90 0.84 -23.20 5.47
C HIS A 90 1.71 -22.98 4.23
N ILE A 91 1.53 -21.86 3.52
CA ILE A 91 2.37 -21.49 2.38
C ILE A 91 3.79 -21.18 2.86
N GLN A 92 3.95 -20.38 3.93
CA GLN A 92 5.25 -20.05 4.49
C GLN A 92 6.00 -21.33 4.90
N ASN A 93 5.41 -22.16 5.76
CA ASN A 93 6.03 -23.39 6.28
C ASN A 93 6.40 -24.40 5.18
N PHE A 94 5.63 -24.46 4.08
CA PHE A 94 5.92 -25.38 2.99
C PHE A 94 7.16 -24.96 2.17
N PHE A 95 7.35 -23.66 1.97
CA PHE A 95 8.42 -23.12 1.13
C PHE A 95 9.63 -22.59 1.91
N GLU A 96 9.54 -22.58 3.24
CA GLU A 96 10.51 -21.94 4.12
C GLU A 96 11.95 -22.36 3.79
N ASN A 97 12.76 -21.38 3.40
CA ASN A 97 14.15 -21.58 3.04
C ASN A 97 14.92 -20.26 3.13
N GLU A 98 16.05 -20.25 3.82
CA GLU A 98 16.87 -19.05 4.04
C GLU A 98 17.26 -18.33 2.74
N ALA A 99 17.70 -19.08 1.70
CA ALA A 99 18.08 -18.50 0.42
C ALA A 99 16.88 -17.93 -0.34
N LEU A 100 15.71 -18.58 -0.24
CA LEU A 100 14.47 -18.07 -0.80
C LEU A 100 14.04 -16.79 -0.07
N THR A 101 14.07 -16.78 1.27
CA THR A 101 13.73 -15.61 2.09
C THR A 101 14.60 -14.42 1.73
N SER A 102 15.93 -14.58 1.68
CA SER A 102 16.84 -13.49 1.31
C SER A 102 16.57 -12.96 -0.11
N PHE A 103 16.34 -13.85 -1.08
CA PHE A 103 15.98 -13.45 -2.43
C PHE A 103 14.65 -12.68 -2.49
N LEU A 104 13.64 -13.15 -1.77
CA LEU A 104 12.30 -12.56 -1.76
C LEU A 104 12.25 -11.24 -0.99
N ASN A 105 13.01 -11.09 0.11
CA ASN A 105 13.19 -9.81 0.81
C ASN A 105 13.81 -8.76 -0.13
N PHE A 106 14.90 -9.13 -0.83
CA PHE A 106 15.49 -8.25 -1.83
C PHE A 106 14.51 -7.93 -2.96
N HIS A 107 13.83 -8.94 -3.51
CA HIS A 107 12.83 -8.77 -4.57
C HIS A 107 11.73 -7.80 -4.13
N TYR A 108 11.16 -8.01 -2.94
CA TYR A 108 10.08 -7.21 -2.39
C TYR A 108 10.46 -5.73 -2.34
N LEU A 109 11.57 -5.40 -1.66
CA LEU A 109 11.99 -4.02 -1.45
C LEU A 109 12.50 -3.37 -2.75
N PHE A 110 13.42 -4.04 -3.45
CA PHE A 110 14.12 -3.45 -4.59
C PHE A 110 13.24 -3.40 -5.83
N ILE A 111 12.58 -4.50 -6.20
CA ILE A 111 11.82 -4.56 -7.46
C ILE A 111 10.58 -3.67 -7.40
N TYR A 112 9.98 -3.46 -6.24
CA TYR A 112 8.80 -2.61 -6.13
C TYR A 112 9.12 -1.15 -6.46
N LEU A 113 10.12 -0.58 -5.78
CA LEU A 113 10.63 0.76 -6.06
C LEU A 113 11.15 0.89 -7.50
N PHE A 114 11.82 -0.16 -7.98
CA PHE A 114 12.30 -0.25 -9.34
C PHE A 114 11.15 -0.20 -10.36
N LEU A 115 10.07 -0.98 -10.20
CA LEU A 115 8.96 -0.98 -11.16
C LEU A 115 8.29 0.39 -11.25
N ILE A 116 8.09 1.09 -10.14
CA ILE A 116 7.47 2.42 -10.15
C ILE A 116 8.33 3.41 -10.95
N TYR A 117 9.60 3.51 -10.59
CA TYR A 117 10.52 4.49 -11.19
C TYR A 117 10.95 4.11 -12.61
N VAL A 118 11.49 2.90 -12.79
CA VAL A 118 12.08 2.45 -14.05
C VAL A 118 11.03 2.27 -15.13
N THR A 119 9.79 1.89 -14.82
CA THR A 119 8.72 1.83 -15.84
C THR A 119 8.46 3.21 -16.45
N THR A 120 8.39 4.24 -15.62
CA THR A 120 8.21 5.62 -16.08
C THR A 120 9.37 6.07 -16.96
N VAL A 121 10.60 5.85 -16.48
CA VAL A 121 11.82 6.21 -17.21
C VAL A 121 11.98 5.40 -18.51
N TYR A 122 11.60 4.13 -18.52
CA TYR A 122 11.65 3.26 -19.70
C TYR A 122 10.74 3.77 -20.81
N TYR A 123 9.48 4.10 -20.52
CA TYR A 123 8.59 4.68 -21.53
C TYR A 123 9.06 6.05 -22.00
N ALA A 124 9.59 6.88 -21.10
CA ALA A 124 10.18 8.17 -21.46
C ALA A 124 11.42 8.01 -22.35
N TYR A 125 12.28 7.04 -22.05
CA TYR A 125 13.48 6.72 -22.84
C TYR A 125 13.15 6.15 -24.21
N THR A 126 11.98 5.52 -24.35
CA THR A 126 11.56 4.89 -25.59
C THR A 126 10.66 5.77 -26.45
N GLY A 127 10.52 7.05 -26.06
CA GLY A 127 9.72 8.05 -26.76
C GLY A 127 8.20 7.81 -26.68
N ASP A 128 7.73 6.91 -25.81
CA ASP A 128 6.31 6.58 -25.69
C ASP A 128 5.61 7.45 -24.64
N ARG A 129 5.32 8.70 -25.03
CA ARG A 129 4.71 9.70 -24.15
C ARG A 129 3.37 9.22 -23.56
N ASP A 130 2.56 8.53 -24.36
CA ASP A 130 1.24 8.05 -23.94
C ASP A 130 1.36 7.09 -22.77
N MET A 131 2.28 6.12 -22.89
CA MET A 131 2.53 5.21 -21.80
C MET A 131 3.21 5.89 -20.61
N THR A 132 4.15 6.81 -20.83
CA THR A 132 4.79 7.58 -19.74
C THR A 132 3.76 8.31 -18.88
N ASP A 133 2.81 9.02 -19.50
CA ASP A 133 1.73 9.73 -18.80
C ASP A 133 0.86 8.71 -18.02
N LYS A 134 0.45 7.61 -18.68
CA LYS A 134 -0.42 6.59 -18.07
C LYS A 134 0.23 5.96 -16.84
N VAL A 135 1.48 5.50 -16.92
CA VAL A 135 2.14 4.83 -15.79
C VAL A 135 2.51 5.79 -14.66
N THR A 136 2.77 7.05 -14.96
CA THR A 136 3.02 8.07 -13.93
C THR A 136 1.76 8.35 -13.13
N LEU A 137 0.64 8.49 -13.84
CA LEU A 137 -0.68 8.64 -13.21
C LEU A 137 -1.10 7.38 -12.44
N ASN A 138 -0.65 6.19 -12.89
CA ASN A 138 -0.93 4.90 -12.24
C ASN A 138 -0.49 4.89 -10.79
N TYR A 139 0.76 5.25 -10.53
CA TYR A 139 1.29 5.31 -9.17
C TYR A 139 0.51 6.34 -8.31
N LEU A 140 0.28 7.54 -8.85
CA LEU A 140 -0.39 8.62 -8.13
C LEU A 140 -1.83 8.25 -7.74
N LEU A 141 -2.60 7.70 -8.68
CA LEU A 141 -4.03 7.51 -8.50
C LEU A 141 -4.38 6.20 -7.82
N ILE A 142 -3.61 5.13 -8.03
CA ILE A 142 -3.86 3.86 -7.32
C ILE A 142 -3.64 4.05 -5.82
N TYR A 143 -2.59 4.77 -5.42
CA TYR A 143 -2.39 5.09 -4.01
C TYR A 143 -3.56 5.94 -3.47
N ALA A 144 -3.98 6.97 -4.20
CA ALA A 144 -5.12 7.79 -3.80
C ALA A 144 -6.39 6.93 -3.63
N ILE A 145 -6.62 5.94 -4.50
CA ILE A 145 -7.76 5.02 -4.41
C ILE A 145 -7.67 4.13 -3.17
N ALA A 146 -6.47 3.71 -2.76
CA ALA A 146 -6.23 2.85 -1.59
C ALA A 146 -6.50 3.54 -0.24
N VAL A 147 -6.36 4.87 -0.15
CA VAL A 147 -6.50 5.67 1.09
C VAL A 147 -7.72 5.29 1.96
N PRO A 148 -8.97 5.26 1.48
CA PRO A 148 -10.11 4.89 2.33
C PRO A 148 -10.02 3.47 2.89
N TYR A 149 -9.36 2.54 2.20
CA TYR A 149 -9.20 1.17 2.70
C TYR A 149 -8.19 1.15 3.86
N TYR A 150 -7.10 1.90 3.75
CA TYR A 150 -6.06 2.04 4.77
C TYR A 150 -6.43 2.94 5.96
N LEU A 151 -7.56 3.64 5.89
CA LEU A 151 -8.05 4.45 7.01
C LEU A 151 -9.24 3.80 7.72
N PHE A 152 -10.06 3.02 7.02
CA PHE A 152 -11.34 2.54 7.55
C PHE A 152 -11.54 1.02 7.45
N PHE A 153 -10.69 0.33 6.69
CA PHE A 153 -10.78 -1.11 6.46
C PHE A 153 -9.43 -1.79 6.73
N ASN A 154 -8.73 -1.32 7.76
CA ASN A 154 -7.40 -1.79 8.14
C ASN A 154 -7.42 -3.27 8.47
N VAL A 155 -6.35 -3.96 8.10
CA VAL A 155 -6.17 -5.39 8.34
C VAL A 155 -4.70 -5.59 8.67
N GLU A 156 -4.46 -6.15 9.84
CA GLU A 156 -3.13 -6.44 10.35
C GLU A 156 -2.41 -7.45 9.44
N VAL A 157 -1.09 -7.33 9.35
CA VAL A 157 -0.23 -8.28 8.62
C VAL A 157 -0.34 -9.68 9.22
N THR A 158 -0.24 -10.71 8.38
CA THR A 158 -0.45 -12.10 8.80
C THR A 158 0.52 -12.56 9.89
N SER A 159 1.78 -12.12 9.86
CA SER A 159 2.79 -12.40 10.89
C SER A 159 2.52 -11.76 12.25
N SER A 160 1.69 -10.72 12.33
CA SER A 160 1.29 -10.11 13.61
C SER A 160 0.05 -10.76 14.24
N TRP A 161 -0.68 -11.57 13.46
CA TRP A 161 -2.00 -12.07 13.83
C TRP A 161 -2.12 -13.59 13.87
N ILE A 162 -1.39 -14.32 13.01
CA ILE A 162 -1.40 -15.79 12.97
C ILE A 162 -0.30 -16.30 13.91
N PRO A 163 -0.64 -16.97 15.03
CA PRO A 163 0.38 -17.53 15.92
C PRO A 163 1.31 -18.50 15.20
N GLY A 164 2.60 -18.43 15.49
CA GLY A 164 3.65 -19.25 14.87
C GLY A 164 3.98 -18.90 13.42
N MET A 165 3.52 -17.75 12.90
CA MET A 165 3.94 -17.24 11.59
C MET A 165 5.11 -16.28 11.74
N ASP A 166 6.19 -16.52 11.01
CA ASP A 166 7.38 -15.69 11.07
C ASP A 166 7.21 -14.39 10.30
N ALA A 167 7.63 -13.29 10.94
CA ALA A 167 7.74 -11.96 10.37
C ALA A 167 9.02 -11.82 9.52
N LEU A 168 9.17 -12.68 8.50
CA LEU A 168 10.39 -12.83 7.68
C LEU A 168 10.90 -11.52 7.05
N LEU A 169 10.03 -10.53 6.85
CA LEU A 169 10.39 -9.21 6.34
C LEU A 169 10.92 -8.26 7.42
N TYR A 170 10.37 -8.33 8.63
CA TYR A 170 10.49 -7.28 9.64
C TYR A 170 11.64 -7.47 10.61
N HIS A 171 12.16 -8.70 10.73
CA HIS A 171 13.14 -9.05 11.74
C HIS A 171 14.57 -9.24 11.19
N GLU A 172 14.80 -9.00 9.89
CA GLU A 172 16.16 -8.96 9.36
C GLU A 172 16.78 -7.60 9.74
N GLY A 173 17.86 -7.59 10.55
CA GLY A 173 18.34 -6.37 11.23
C GLY A 173 18.72 -5.21 10.31
N TRP A 174 19.07 -5.49 9.06
CA TRP A 174 19.33 -4.44 8.07
C TRP A 174 18.06 -3.69 7.63
N TYR A 175 16.88 -4.33 7.69
CA TYR A 175 15.61 -3.77 7.23
C TYR A 175 14.65 -3.38 8.36
N SER A 176 14.81 -3.93 9.57
CA SER A 176 13.89 -3.72 10.71
C SER A 176 13.64 -2.24 11.01
N VAL A 177 14.69 -1.42 11.10
CA VAL A 177 14.58 0.04 11.29
C VAL A 177 13.86 0.71 10.12
N PHE A 178 14.16 0.31 8.88
CA PHE A 178 13.52 0.89 7.72
C PHE A 178 12.00 0.66 7.75
N TYR A 179 11.56 -0.57 8.05
CA TYR A 179 10.14 -0.89 8.13
C TYR A 179 9.46 -0.23 9.32
N ALA A 180 10.04 -0.26 10.52
CA ALA A 180 9.47 0.40 11.69
C ALA A 180 9.25 1.92 11.49
N LEU A 181 10.00 2.55 10.58
CA LEU A 181 9.87 3.98 10.28
C LEU A 181 8.92 4.29 9.11
N HIS A 182 8.57 3.32 8.26
CA HIS A 182 7.87 3.55 6.99
C HIS A 182 6.60 2.71 6.77
N ASP A 183 6.44 1.62 7.52
CA ASP A 183 5.33 0.68 7.42
C ASP A 183 4.54 0.66 8.75
N PRO A 184 3.25 1.02 8.75
CA PRO A 184 2.41 0.96 9.94
C PRO A 184 1.95 -0.47 10.29
N LEU A 185 2.30 -1.49 9.49
CA LEU A 185 2.04 -2.91 9.72
C LEU A 185 0.56 -3.35 9.73
N ASP A 186 -0.37 -2.44 9.41
CA ASP A 186 -1.83 -2.67 9.42
C ASP A 186 -2.54 -2.35 8.09
N ASN A 187 -1.76 -2.07 7.05
CA ASN A 187 -2.23 -1.69 5.71
C ASN A 187 -2.18 -2.84 4.70
N SER A 188 -2.51 -4.07 5.14
CA SER A 188 -2.46 -5.25 4.27
C SER A 188 -3.54 -5.22 3.18
N VAL A 189 -4.79 -4.88 3.52
CA VAL A 189 -5.89 -4.82 2.54
C VAL A 189 -6.07 -3.40 1.99
N PRO A 190 -6.04 -3.19 0.66
CA PRO A 190 -5.56 -4.07 -0.41
C PRO A 190 -4.04 -3.96 -0.64
N SER A 191 -3.44 -4.95 -1.29
CA SER A 191 -1.99 -4.91 -1.56
C SER A 191 -1.63 -3.94 -2.70
N LEU A 192 -0.92 -2.85 -2.38
CA LEU A 192 -0.36 -1.93 -3.38
C LEU A 192 0.76 -2.57 -4.24
N HIS A 193 1.48 -3.53 -3.67
CA HIS A 193 2.49 -4.34 -4.37
C HIS A 193 1.88 -5.18 -5.50
N VAL A 194 0.57 -5.46 -5.43
CA VAL A 194 -0.20 -6.07 -6.53
C VAL A 194 -0.90 -4.99 -7.36
N ALA A 195 -1.54 -4.00 -6.73
CA ALA A 195 -2.36 -3.01 -7.41
C ALA A 195 -1.58 -2.20 -8.45
N ILE A 196 -0.38 -1.71 -8.11
CA ILE A 196 0.42 -0.86 -9.00
C ILE A 196 0.92 -1.64 -10.22
N PRO A 197 1.63 -2.78 -10.07
CA PRO A 197 2.07 -3.57 -11.23
C PRO A 197 0.91 -4.09 -12.07
N PHE A 198 -0.20 -4.52 -11.44
CA PHE A 198 -1.40 -4.92 -12.17
C PHE A 198 -2.02 -3.76 -12.95
N GLY A 199 -2.05 -2.55 -12.37
CA GLY A 199 -2.47 -1.33 -13.06
C GLY A 199 -1.63 -1.05 -14.31
N ILE A 200 -0.30 -1.21 -14.23
CA ILE A 200 0.60 -1.11 -15.40
C ILE A 200 0.25 -2.16 -16.46
N ILE A 201 0.08 -3.43 -16.06
CA ILE A 201 -0.30 -4.53 -16.96
C ILE A 201 -1.60 -4.22 -17.69
N LEU A 202 -2.63 -3.75 -16.96
CA LEU A 202 -3.93 -3.43 -17.53
C LEU A 202 -3.86 -2.20 -18.44
N LEU A 203 -3.12 -1.15 -18.06
CA LEU A 203 -2.90 0.03 -18.92
C LEU A 203 -2.21 -0.33 -20.23
N ASN A 204 -1.18 -1.18 -20.18
CA ASN A 204 -0.49 -1.69 -21.37
C ASN A 204 -1.48 -2.42 -22.27
N TRP A 205 -2.30 -3.31 -21.69
CA TRP A 205 -3.31 -4.06 -22.43
C TRP A 205 -4.37 -3.15 -23.04
N LEU A 206 -4.93 -2.21 -22.27
CA LEU A 206 -5.94 -1.25 -22.75
C LEU A 206 -5.40 -0.40 -23.90
N HIS A 207 -4.18 0.11 -23.79
CA HIS A 207 -3.53 0.92 -24.82
C HIS A 207 -3.36 0.14 -26.14
N VAL A 208 -2.80 -1.07 -26.08
CA VAL A 208 -2.57 -1.88 -27.28
C VAL A 208 -3.88 -2.32 -27.93
N ARG A 209 -4.88 -2.69 -27.13
CA ARG A 209 -6.17 -3.17 -27.64
C ARG A 209 -7.00 -2.05 -28.25
N GLU A 210 -6.94 -0.85 -27.70
CA GLU A 210 -7.60 0.32 -28.28
C GLU A 210 -7.01 0.69 -29.65
N GLN A 211 -5.70 0.50 -29.85
CA GLN A 211 -5.03 0.67 -31.15
C GLN A 211 -5.33 -0.47 -32.15
N GLY A 212 -6.10 -1.49 -31.76
CA GLY A 212 -6.43 -2.64 -32.61
C GLY A 212 -5.31 -3.68 -32.76
N GLY A 213 -4.21 -3.53 -32.02
CA GLY A 213 -3.06 -4.44 -32.07
C GLY A 213 -3.16 -5.63 -31.12
N THR A 214 -2.15 -6.51 -31.17
CA THR A 214 -1.97 -7.59 -30.20
C THR A 214 -0.77 -7.34 -29.29
N MET A 215 -0.80 -7.87 -28.06
CA MET A 215 0.30 -7.68 -27.10
C MET A 215 1.64 -8.20 -27.64
N LYS A 216 1.63 -9.31 -28.39
CA LYS A 216 2.84 -9.95 -28.92
C LYS A 216 3.54 -9.10 -30.00
N GLU A 217 2.78 -8.29 -30.72
CA GLU A 217 3.28 -7.39 -31.76
C GLU A 217 3.74 -6.05 -31.19
N TRP A 218 3.40 -5.76 -29.93
CA TRP A 218 3.74 -4.48 -29.31
C TRP A 218 5.25 -4.37 -29.09
N LYS A 219 5.82 -3.22 -29.47
CA LYS A 219 7.26 -2.93 -29.36
C LYS A 219 7.83 -3.08 -27.93
N HIS A 220 6.97 -2.98 -26.91
CA HIS A 220 7.30 -3.12 -25.49
C HIS A 220 6.94 -4.50 -24.89
N TYR A 221 6.58 -5.49 -25.70
CA TYR A 221 6.13 -6.80 -25.22
C TYR A 221 7.08 -7.46 -24.22
N ARG A 222 8.41 -7.40 -24.45
CA ARG A 222 9.42 -7.97 -23.55
C ARG A 222 9.40 -7.33 -22.17
N TYR A 223 9.23 -6.01 -22.12
CA TYR A 223 9.10 -5.26 -20.87
C TYR A 223 7.78 -5.59 -20.18
N HIS A 224 6.68 -5.67 -20.92
CA HIS A 224 5.39 -6.08 -20.38
C HIS A 224 5.44 -7.47 -19.71
N ILE A 225 6.07 -8.46 -20.36
CA ILE A 225 6.26 -9.80 -19.80
C ILE A 225 7.10 -9.75 -18.51
N PHE A 226 8.14 -8.91 -18.48
CA PHE A 226 8.91 -8.68 -17.25
C PHE A 226 8.03 -8.15 -16.11
N VAL A 227 7.14 -7.18 -16.36
CA VAL A 227 6.19 -6.71 -15.35
C VAL A 227 5.24 -7.83 -14.92
N CYS A 228 4.72 -8.63 -15.85
CA CYS A 228 3.83 -9.77 -15.54
C CYS A 228 4.49 -10.81 -14.63
N ILE A 229 5.73 -11.21 -14.95
CA ILE A 229 6.48 -12.19 -14.14
C ILE A 229 6.72 -11.63 -12.73
N ASN A 230 7.15 -10.38 -12.62
CA ASN A 230 7.38 -9.77 -11.30
C ASN A 230 6.08 -9.61 -10.51
N THR A 231 4.96 -9.31 -11.16
CA THR A 231 3.65 -9.22 -10.51
C THR A 231 3.23 -10.57 -9.93
N LEU A 232 3.42 -11.65 -10.69
CA LEU A 232 3.15 -13.01 -10.21
C LEU A 232 4.08 -13.37 -9.04
N LEU A 233 5.35 -12.99 -9.13
CA LEU A 233 6.31 -13.20 -8.05
C LEU A 233 5.90 -12.42 -6.79
N PHE A 234 5.48 -11.15 -6.91
CA PHE A 234 4.96 -10.37 -5.79
C PHE A 234 3.79 -11.06 -5.08
N MET A 235 2.82 -11.61 -5.84
CA MET A 235 1.70 -12.34 -5.24
C MET A 235 2.15 -13.51 -4.36
N PHE A 236 3.23 -14.20 -4.74
CA PHE A 236 3.82 -15.25 -3.91
C PHE A 236 4.63 -14.66 -2.75
N THR A 237 5.50 -13.69 -3.03
CA THR A 237 6.38 -13.02 -2.07
C THR A 237 5.62 -12.49 -0.87
N ILE A 238 4.52 -11.78 -1.09
CA ILE A 238 3.76 -11.14 0.00
C ILE A 238 3.10 -12.15 0.95
N LEU A 239 2.71 -13.31 0.44
CA LEU A 239 2.13 -14.39 1.24
C LEU A 239 3.24 -15.11 2.00
N TYR A 240 4.32 -15.48 1.31
CA TYR A 240 5.46 -16.16 1.90
C TYR A 240 6.11 -15.37 3.03
N LEU A 241 6.30 -14.05 2.85
CA LEU A 241 6.93 -13.19 3.84
C LEU A 241 6.04 -12.84 5.05
N GLY A 242 4.77 -13.27 5.07
CA GLY A 242 3.88 -13.05 6.21
C GLY A 242 3.38 -11.61 6.38
N ILE A 243 3.18 -10.91 5.27
CA ILE A 243 2.78 -9.50 5.27
C ILE A 243 1.40 -9.23 4.67
N HIS A 244 0.82 -10.22 4.00
CA HIS A 244 -0.49 -10.08 3.35
C HIS A 244 -1.33 -11.35 3.49
N TRP A 245 -2.64 -11.15 3.42
CA TRP A 245 -3.67 -12.17 3.26
C TRP A 245 -3.92 -12.44 1.78
N ILE A 246 -4.57 -13.56 1.46
CA ILE A 246 -4.83 -13.95 0.07
C ILE A 246 -5.84 -13.00 -0.57
N ILE A 247 -6.83 -12.51 0.16
CA ILE A 247 -7.84 -11.55 -0.29
C ILE A 247 -7.22 -10.21 -0.72
N ASP A 248 -6.02 -9.88 -0.23
CA ASP A 248 -5.30 -8.66 -0.57
C ASP A 248 -4.93 -8.62 -2.05
N ILE A 249 -4.73 -9.80 -2.66
CA ILE A 249 -4.39 -9.96 -4.07
C ILE A 249 -5.56 -9.55 -4.99
N PRO A 250 -6.75 -10.19 -4.95
CA PRO A 250 -7.87 -9.80 -5.79
C PRO A 250 -8.36 -8.39 -5.48
N LEU A 251 -8.34 -7.92 -4.23
CA LEU A 251 -8.69 -6.55 -3.88
C LEU A 251 -7.66 -5.54 -4.41
N GLY A 252 -6.36 -5.87 -4.35
CA GLY A 252 -5.29 -5.10 -4.98
C GLY A 252 -5.47 -5.02 -6.50
N MET A 253 -5.76 -6.13 -7.16
CA MET A 253 -6.07 -6.15 -8.60
C MET A 253 -7.31 -5.31 -8.92
N LEU A 254 -8.35 -5.33 -8.09
CA LEU A 254 -9.55 -4.52 -8.26
C LEU A 254 -9.23 -3.02 -8.19
N VAL A 255 -8.49 -2.59 -7.16
CA VAL A 255 -8.04 -1.19 -7.02
C VAL A 255 -7.16 -0.77 -8.19
N GLY A 256 -6.22 -1.64 -8.61
CA GLY A 256 -5.42 -1.42 -9.80
C GLY A 256 -6.26 -1.29 -11.08
N ALA A 257 -7.33 -2.08 -11.21
CA ALA A 257 -8.24 -2.02 -12.35
C ALA A 257 -9.01 -0.70 -12.41
N VAL A 258 -9.56 -0.25 -11.28
CA VAL A 258 -10.27 1.03 -11.17
C VAL A 258 -9.33 2.18 -11.52
N GLY A 259 -8.11 2.18 -10.97
CA GLY A 259 -7.08 3.18 -11.30
C GLY A 259 -6.74 3.21 -12.78
N ALA A 260 -6.42 2.04 -13.37
CA ALA A 260 -6.08 1.92 -14.78
C ALA A 260 -7.22 2.38 -15.71
N LEU A 261 -8.47 2.01 -15.42
CA LEU A 261 -9.63 2.45 -16.20
C LEU A 261 -9.85 3.95 -16.10
N PHE A 262 -9.76 4.51 -14.89
CA PHE A 262 -9.88 5.94 -14.67
C PHE A 262 -8.82 6.71 -15.49
N ILE A 263 -7.56 6.29 -15.42
CA ILE A 263 -6.45 6.89 -16.16
C ILE A 263 -6.68 6.76 -17.66
N HIS A 264 -7.03 5.57 -18.14
CA HIS A 264 -7.24 5.31 -19.55
C HIS A 264 -8.35 6.21 -20.13
N HIS A 265 -9.45 6.42 -19.40
CA HIS A 265 -10.55 7.28 -19.85
C HIS A 265 -10.32 8.78 -19.61
N LEU A 266 -9.47 9.16 -18.64
CA LEU A 266 -9.20 10.56 -18.31
C LEU A 266 -8.05 11.17 -19.13
N GLN A 267 -6.99 10.40 -19.38
CA GLN A 267 -5.75 10.89 -20.00
C GLN A 267 -5.98 11.63 -21.33
N PRO A 268 -6.82 11.15 -22.29
CA PRO A 268 -7.02 11.86 -23.56
C PRO A 268 -7.58 13.28 -23.38
N ARG A 269 -8.28 13.55 -22.27
CA ARG A 269 -8.74 14.91 -21.92
C ARG A 269 -7.62 15.76 -21.35
N LEU A 270 -6.77 15.20 -20.48
CA LEU A 270 -5.64 15.92 -19.89
C LEU A 270 -4.64 16.38 -20.96
N ARG A 271 -4.50 15.59 -22.04
CA ARG A 271 -3.65 15.90 -23.18
C ARG A 271 -4.25 16.86 -24.20
N ASN A 272 -5.56 17.12 -24.09
CA ASN A 272 -6.34 17.87 -25.08
C ASN A 272 -6.39 17.23 -26.48
N ASP A 273 -6.24 15.91 -26.58
CA ASP A 273 -6.21 15.18 -27.86
C ASP A 273 -7.52 15.34 -28.66
N HIS A 274 -8.62 15.61 -27.97
CA HIS A 274 -9.96 15.79 -28.54
C HIS A 274 -10.51 17.21 -28.35
N GLY A 275 -9.61 18.20 -28.19
CA GLY A 275 -9.88 19.59 -27.85
C GLY A 275 -9.64 19.91 -26.38
N GLY A 276 -9.81 21.17 -25.98
CA GLY A 276 -9.51 21.63 -24.62
C GLY A 276 -10.21 20.82 -23.53
N PHE A 277 -9.62 20.71 -22.34
CA PHE A 277 -10.11 19.89 -21.21
C PHE A 277 -11.61 20.04 -20.92
N PHE A 278 -12.15 21.27 -20.99
CA PHE A 278 -13.56 21.57 -20.73
C PHE A 278 -14.47 21.45 -21.96
N LYS A 279 -13.96 21.02 -23.12
CA LYS A 279 -14.74 20.89 -24.34
C LYS A 279 -15.85 19.85 -24.14
N GLY A 280 -17.06 20.21 -24.53
CA GLY A 280 -18.24 19.36 -24.36
C GLY A 280 -18.86 19.34 -22.97
N PHE A 281 -18.34 20.15 -22.03
CA PHE A 281 -19.00 20.37 -20.74
C PHE A 281 -20.23 21.25 -20.96
N THR A 282 -21.40 20.70 -20.70
CA THR A 282 -22.66 21.46 -20.65
C THR A 282 -23.19 21.45 -19.23
N THR A 283 -23.97 22.45 -18.83
CA THR A 283 -24.58 22.50 -17.50
C THR A 283 -25.38 21.23 -17.19
N GLN A 284 -26.06 20.67 -18.20
CA GLN A 284 -26.80 19.41 -18.06
C GLN A 284 -25.88 18.21 -17.83
N LYS A 285 -24.79 18.08 -18.59
CA LYS A 285 -23.81 16.99 -18.41
C LYS A 285 -23.12 17.09 -17.05
N VAL A 286 -22.69 18.29 -16.67
CA VAL A 286 -22.07 18.53 -15.35
C VAL A 286 -23.03 18.17 -14.22
N ARG A 287 -24.30 18.60 -14.29
CA ARG A 287 -25.33 18.22 -13.29
C ARG A 287 -25.54 16.71 -13.21
N LYS A 288 -25.56 16.01 -14.34
CA LYS A 288 -25.71 14.54 -14.38
C LYS A 288 -24.51 13.83 -13.76
N HIS A 289 -23.30 14.29 -14.06
CA HIS A 289 -22.07 13.78 -13.46
C HIS A 289 -22.07 14.01 -11.94
N ILE A 290 -22.30 15.24 -11.49
CA ILE A 290 -22.39 15.58 -10.06
C ILE A 290 -23.45 14.73 -9.36
N LEU A 291 -24.62 14.53 -9.97
CA LEU A 291 -25.70 13.76 -9.36
C LEU A 291 -25.36 12.27 -9.26
N VAL A 292 -24.92 11.64 -10.35
CA VAL A 292 -24.66 10.19 -10.35
C VAL A 292 -23.42 9.86 -9.52
N GLU A 293 -22.32 10.56 -9.77
CA GLU A 293 -21.07 10.33 -9.04
C GLU A 293 -21.20 10.76 -7.59
N GLY A 294 -21.86 11.88 -7.30
CA GLY A 294 -22.14 12.33 -5.95
C GLY A 294 -23.01 11.36 -5.16
N VAL A 295 -24.06 10.77 -5.77
CA VAL A 295 -24.87 9.73 -5.10
C VAL A 295 -24.04 8.49 -4.78
N VAL A 296 -23.19 8.04 -5.71
CA VAL A 296 -22.30 6.89 -5.48
C VAL A 296 -21.29 7.20 -4.39
N THR A 297 -20.66 8.38 -4.41
CA THR A 297 -19.75 8.85 -3.36
C THR A 297 -20.44 8.92 -2.01
N LEU A 298 -21.64 9.52 -1.91
CA LEU A 298 -22.40 9.59 -0.66
C LEU A 298 -22.79 8.20 -0.14
N ALA A 299 -23.15 7.27 -1.01
CA ALA A 299 -23.41 5.89 -0.62
C ALA A 299 -22.16 5.24 -0.01
N MET A 300 -20.99 5.41 -0.63
CA MET A 300 -19.73 4.89 -0.08
C MET A 300 -19.30 5.57 1.22
N VAL A 301 -19.47 6.88 1.36
CA VAL A 301 -19.24 7.60 2.64
C VAL A 301 -20.17 7.06 3.72
N THR A 302 -21.44 6.80 3.38
CA THR A 302 -22.41 6.22 4.32
C THR A 302 -21.97 4.82 4.76
N LEU A 303 -21.51 3.99 3.83
CA LEU A 303 -20.96 2.66 4.13
C LEU A 303 -19.74 2.74 5.07
N ILE A 304 -18.83 3.69 4.83
CA ILE A 304 -17.66 3.93 5.68
C ILE A 304 -18.11 4.32 7.09
N ILE A 305 -19.00 5.31 7.22
CA ILE A 305 -19.50 5.75 8.55
C ILE A 305 -20.19 4.60 9.29
N MET A 306 -20.96 3.77 8.58
CA MET A 306 -21.57 2.59 9.17
C MET A 306 -20.51 1.57 9.64
N ALA A 307 -19.47 1.33 8.83
CA ALA A 307 -18.35 0.46 9.19
C ALA A 307 -17.61 0.96 10.44
N VAL A 308 -17.27 2.25 10.49
CA VAL A 308 -16.61 2.88 11.64
C VAL A 308 -17.49 2.78 12.88
N ASN A 309 -18.80 3.03 12.77
CA ASN A 309 -19.73 2.90 13.90
C ASN A 309 -19.77 1.47 14.47
N VAL A 310 -19.76 0.46 13.60
CA VAL A 310 -19.65 -0.95 14.03
C VAL A 310 -18.34 -1.19 14.76
N GLN A 311 -17.20 -0.77 14.19
CA GLN A 311 -15.89 -0.96 14.81
C GLN A 311 -15.79 -0.26 16.16
N SER A 312 -16.15 1.02 16.23
CA SER A 312 -16.15 1.85 17.44
C SER A 312 -16.94 1.20 18.58
N SER A 313 -18.10 0.61 18.28
CA SER A 313 -18.92 -0.09 19.28
C SER A 313 -18.27 -1.35 19.89
N THR A 314 -17.22 -1.87 19.26
CA THR A 314 -16.52 -3.12 19.63
C THR A 314 -15.06 -2.91 20.06
N VAL A 315 -14.58 -1.65 20.11
CA VAL A 315 -13.17 -1.34 20.46
C VAL A 315 -12.77 -1.91 21.82
N GLY A 316 -13.69 -1.87 22.80
CA GLY A 316 -13.46 -2.38 24.15
C GLY A 316 -13.32 -3.90 24.26
N ASP A 317 -13.63 -4.66 23.21
CA ASP A 317 -13.52 -6.13 23.15
C ASP A 317 -12.51 -6.58 22.09
N ARG A 318 -11.82 -5.62 21.43
CA ARG A 318 -10.90 -5.90 20.33
C ARG A 318 -9.66 -6.64 20.80
N VAL A 319 -9.23 -7.63 20.02
CA VAL A 319 -7.89 -8.22 20.08
C VAL A 319 -7.04 -7.50 19.06
N SER A 320 -5.87 -6.97 19.44
CA SER A 320 -4.93 -6.35 18.50
C SER A 320 -3.90 -7.37 18.00
N TYR A 321 -3.41 -8.23 18.89
CA TYR A 321 -2.36 -9.20 18.59
C TYR A 321 -2.64 -10.58 19.20
N GLN A 322 -2.10 -11.62 18.57
CA GLN A 322 -2.12 -12.99 19.08
C GLN A 322 -0.69 -13.52 19.11
N LEU A 323 -0.18 -13.79 20.30
CA LEU A 323 1.17 -14.30 20.50
C LEU A 323 1.12 -15.79 20.82
N GLY A 324 1.75 -16.62 20.01
CA GLY A 324 2.02 -18.01 20.35
C GLY A 324 3.07 -18.15 21.45
N PRO A 325 3.42 -19.38 21.84
CA PRO A 325 4.41 -19.66 22.87
C PRO A 325 5.80 -19.17 22.44
N GLU A 326 6.51 -18.49 23.33
CA GLU A 326 7.79 -17.80 23.09
C GLU A 326 7.76 -16.74 21.97
N ASP A 327 6.60 -16.43 21.38
CA ASP A 327 6.47 -15.43 20.33
C ASP A 327 6.66 -14.02 20.92
N SER A 328 7.19 -13.13 20.08
CA SER A 328 7.33 -11.71 20.36
C SER A 328 6.85 -10.88 19.18
N THR A 329 6.12 -9.80 19.45
CA THR A 329 5.68 -8.84 18.45
C THR A 329 5.70 -7.42 19.02
N PHE A 330 5.45 -6.40 18.22
CA PHE A 330 5.50 -5.01 18.68
C PHE A 330 4.45 -4.11 18.03
N GLU A 331 3.99 -3.14 18.81
CA GLU A 331 3.22 -1.99 18.35
C GLU A 331 4.16 -0.79 18.12
N ILE A 332 3.89 0.01 17.08
CA ILE A 332 4.71 1.19 16.74
C ILE A 332 3.95 2.46 17.14
N ILE A 333 4.48 3.20 18.11
CA ILE A 333 4.03 4.55 18.41
C ILE A 333 4.75 5.53 17.48
N GLN A 334 3.99 6.13 16.57
CA GLN A 334 4.47 7.14 15.62
C GLN A 334 4.90 8.44 16.32
N LYS A 335 5.80 9.18 15.66
CA LYS A 335 6.24 10.51 16.09
C LYS A 335 5.08 11.51 16.21
N PHE A 336 5.06 12.26 17.30
CA PHE A 336 4.14 13.36 17.57
C PHE A 336 4.88 14.69 17.80
N ALA A 337 4.13 15.80 17.87
CA ALA A 337 4.71 17.12 18.04
C ALA A 337 5.18 17.36 19.49
N PRO A 338 6.17 18.24 19.72
CA PRO A 338 6.56 18.60 21.08
C PRO A 338 5.39 19.18 21.88
N GLY A 339 5.19 18.66 23.10
CA GLY A 339 4.09 19.06 23.99
C GLY A 339 2.81 18.23 23.82
N GLU A 340 2.80 17.26 22.92
CA GLU A 340 1.82 16.18 22.86
C GLU A 340 2.40 14.93 23.56
N SER A 341 1.53 14.00 23.95
CA SER A 341 1.85 12.67 24.46
C SER A 341 0.90 11.66 23.82
N VAL A 342 1.24 10.37 23.92
CA VAL A 342 0.37 9.27 23.50
C VAL A 342 0.10 8.39 24.70
N ASP A 343 -1.18 8.21 25.02
CA ASP A 343 -1.62 7.29 26.06
C ASP A 343 -1.78 5.89 25.43
N THR A 344 -0.87 4.99 25.76
CA THR A 344 -0.89 3.60 25.29
C THR A 344 -1.37 2.68 26.41
N THR A 345 -2.36 1.85 26.11
CA THR A 345 -2.82 0.80 27.02
C THR A 345 -2.57 -0.57 26.43
N VAL A 346 -1.90 -1.44 27.20
CA VAL A 346 -1.65 -2.84 26.85
C VAL A 346 -2.45 -3.70 27.81
N THR A 347 -3.50 -4.35 27.30
CA THR A 347 -4.38 -5.23 28.08
C THR A 347 -4.11 -6.68 27.74
N ASN A 348 -3.72 -7.45 28.74
CA ASN A 348 -3.60 -8.90 28.64
C ASN A 348 -4.99 -9.53 28.79
N LEU A 349 -5.48 -10.17 27.71
CA LEU A 349 -6.80 -10.81 27.69
C LEU A 349 -6.76 -12.28 28.09
N HIS A 350 -5.58 -12.83 28.41
CA HIS A 350 -5.42 -14.19 28.86
C HIS A 350 -5.80 -14.35 30.34
N GLN A 351 -6.24 -15.54 30.75
CA GLN A 351 -6.71 -15.84 32.11
C GLN A 351 -5.60 -16.24 33.08
N ASP A 352 -4.56 -16.94 32.60
CA ASP A 352 -3.53 -17.51 33.47
C ASP A 352 -2.09 -17.01 33.22
N ILE A 353 -1.75 -16.59 31.99
CA ILE A 353 -0.40 -16.23 31.58
C ILE A 353 -0.14 -14.75 31.82
N THR A 354 0.99 -14.44 32.46
CA THR A 354 1.53 -13.07 32.56
C THR A 354 2.40 -12.80 31.34
N ILE A 355 2.14 -11.73 30.61
CA ILE A 355 2.99 -11.31 29.48
C ILE A 355 4.07 -10.34 29.95
N GLU A 356 5.15 -10.29 29.18
CA GLU A 356 6.25 -9.35 29.38
C GLU A 356 6.19 -8.26 28.31
N VAL A 357 6.48 -7.00 28.68
CA VAL A 357 6.40 -5.84 27.78
C VAL A 357 7.66 -4.99 27.91
N VAL A 358 8.24 -4.57 26.79
CA VAL A 358 9.40 -3.66 26.74
C VAL A 358 9.04 -2.43 25.92
N VAL A 359 9.26 -1.24 26.48
CA VAL A 359 9.11 0.04 25.78
C VAL A 359 10.49 0.56 25.41
N VAL A 360 10.75 0.73 24.12
CA VAL A 360 12.08 1.09 23.60
C VAL A 360 11.98 1.98 22.37
N ILE A 361 12.92 2.89 22.19
CA ILE A 361 13.03 3.68 20.96
C ILE A 361 13.51 2.77 19.81
N VAL A 362 12.94 2.92 18.61
CA VAL A 362 13.21 2.04 17.45
C VAL A 362 14.71 1.88 17.17
N GLU A 363 15.47 2.97 17.17
CA GLU A 363 16.91 2.93 16.88
C GLU A 363 17.72 2.16 17.94
N SER A 364 17.21 2.04 19.16
CA SER A 364 17.84 1.27 20.25
C SER A 364 17.51 -0.21 20.20
N ALA A 365 16.43 -0.62 19.50
CA ALA A 365 15.96 -2.01 19.43
C ALA A 365 16.79 -2.90 18.48
N VAL A 366 17.59 -2.30 17.60
CA VAL A 366 18.35 -2.99 16.53
C VAL A 366 19.12 -4.23 17.01
N PRO A 367 19.90 -4.18 18.12
CA PRO A 367 20.69 -5.33 18.55
C PRO A 367 19.87 -6.56 18.91
N ALA A 368 18.58 -6.39 19.25
CA ALA A 368 17.68 -7.49 19.57
C ALA A 368 16.92 -8.02 18.34
N MET A 369 17.12 -7.46 17.15
CA MET A 369 16.39 -7.81 15.92
C MET A 369 17.33 -8.16 14.76
N GLU A 370 18.54 -8.66 15.03
CA GLU A 370 19.54 -8.92 13.97
C GLU A 370 19.31 -10.23 13.22
N GLU A 371 18.78 -11.26 13.89
CA GLU A 371 18.78 -12.66 13.40
C GLU A 371 17.45 -13.14 12.78
N GLY A 372 16.56 -12.24 12.34
CA GLY A 372 15.27 -12.67 11.78
C GLY A 372 14.20 -12.98 12.83
N SER A 373 14.51 -12.80 14.11
CA SER A 373 13.57 -12.85 15.24
C SER A 373 13.93 -11.81 16.30
N ILE A 374 13.05 -11.61 17.28
CA ILE A 374 13.32 -10.74 18.42
C ILE A 374 14.01 -11.57 19.51
N ASP A 375 15.29 -11.32 19.75
CA ASP A 375 16.00 -11.89 20.91
C ASP A 375 15.49 -11.19 22.17
N TRP A 376 14.59 -11.88 22.86
CA TRP A 376 13.96 -11.36 24.07
C TRP A 376 14.95 -11.12 25.22
N SER A 377 16.03 -11.91 25.30
CA SER A 377 17.05 -11.75 26.35
C SER A 377 17.80 -10.45 26.17
N ILE A 378 18.09 -10.06 24.93
CA ILE A 378 18.69 -8.77 24.60
C ILE A 378 17.65 -7.65 24.76
N MET A 379 16.44 -7.83 24.23
CA MET A 379 15.37 -6.81 24.22
C MET A 379 15.09 -6.25 25.62
N LYS A 380 15.00 -7.11 26.63
CA LYS A 380 14.80 -6.73 28.04
C LYS A 380 15.85 -5.77 28.61
N THR A 381 17.03 -5.70 28.00
CA THR A 381 18.14 -4.84 28.44
C THR A 381 18.15 -3.47 27.75
N LEU A 382 17.36 -3.29 26.69
CA LEU A 382 17.43 -2.12 25.81
C LEU A 382 16.40 -1.02 26.16
N GLY A 383 15.35 -1.36 26.91
CA GLY A 383 14.24 -0.46 27.21
C GLY A 383 13.64 -0.64 28.60
N GLU A 384 12.49 -0.01 28.83
CA GLU A 384 11.75 -0.12 30.09
C GLU A 384 10.93 -1.40 30.11
N TYR A 385 11.19 -2.26 31.09
CA TYR A 385 10.59 -3.58 31.21
C TYR A 385 9.41 -3.59 32.20
N TYR A 386 8.30 -4.17 31.76
CA TYR A 386 7.07 -4.33 32.50
C TYR A 386 6.54 -5.76 32.41
N THR A 387 5.66 -6.12 33.33
CA THR A 387 4.86 -7.33 33.26
C THR A 387 3.38 -6.98 33.35
N VAL A 388 2.55 -7.70 32.61
CA VAL A 388 1.09 -7.50 32.60
C VAL A 388 0.43 -8.79 33.03
N ALA A 389 -0.08 -8.79 34.27
CA ALA A 389 -0.78 -9.92 34.85
C ALA A 389 -2.03 -10.30 34.02
N PRO A 390 -2.55 -11.53 34.17
CA PRO A 390 -3.74 -11.96 33.46
C PRO A 390 -4.94 -11.04 33.72
N ASN A 391 -5.74 -10.76 32.69
CA ASN A 391 -6.89 -9.84 32.75
C ASN A 391 -6.57 -8.46 33.35
N SER A 392 -5.33 -7.98 33.18
CA SER A 392 -4.91 -6.67 33.66
C SER A 392 -4.44 -5.77 32.53
N THR A 393 -4.39 -4.47 32.80
CA THR A 393 -4.00 -3.45 31.84
C THR A 393 -2.80 -2.68 32.37
N LEU A 394 -1.75 -2.58 31.55
CA LEU A 394 -0.65 -1.65 31.72
C LEU A 394 -1.01 -0.35 30.98
N ALA A 395 -0.96 0.77 31.69
CA ALA A 395 -1.10 2.10 31.12
C ALA A 395 0.29 2.74 31.02
N LEU A 396 0.61 3.26 29.84
CA LEU A 396 1.88 3.89 29.50
C LEU A 396 1.58 5.27 28.94
N GLU A 397 2.32 6.27 29.41
CA GLU A 397 2.32 7.61 28.83
C GLU A 397 3.63 7.77 28.06
N VAL A 398 3.55 7.82 26.73
CA VAL A 398 4.73 8.01 25.86
C VAL A 398 4.90 9.50 25.59
N ASP A 399 5.93 10.09 26.18
CA ASP A 399 6.19 11.54 26.16
C ASP A 399 7.43 11.93 25.34
N SER A 400 7.98 11.00 24.55
CA SER A 400 9.17 11.19 23.72
C SER A 400 8.82 11.70 22.32
N PRO A 401 8.78 13.03 22.07
CA PRO A 401 8.36 13.56 20.77
C PRO A 401 9.43 13.32 19.70
N LYS A 402 9.00 13.33 18.43
CA LYS A 402 9.87 13.24 17.23
C LYS A 402 10.63 11.92 17.03
N VAL A 403 10.47 10.93 17.90
CA VAL A 403 11.03 9.59 17.75
C VAL A 403 9.91 8.57 17.58
N TYR A 404 10.24 7.40 17.02
CA TYR A 404 9.33 6.25 17.00
C TYR A 404 9.64 5.35 18.19
N THR A 405 8.61 4.88 18.87
CA THR A 405 8.74 4.01 20.05
C THR A 405 8.08 2.68 19.77
N LEU A 406 8.73 1.59 20.13
CA LEU A 406 8.19 0.24 20.09
C LEU A 406 7.64 -0.13 21.46
N VAL A 407 6.44 -0.69 21.47
CA VAL A 407 5.89 -1.42 22.62
C VAL A 407 5.96 -2.91 22.25
N VAL A 408 7.06 -3.54 22.62
CA VAL A 408 7.35 -4.95 22.32
C VAL A 408 6.68 -5.81 23.38
N MET A 409 5.93 -6.81 22.94
CA MET A 409 5.17 -7.74 23.79
C MET A 409 5.70 -9.15 23.56
N HIS A 410 5.79 -9.92 24.64
CA HIS A 410 6.29 -11.29 24.62
C HIS A 410 5.44 -12.22 25.46
N ASN A 411 5.20 -13.42 24.92
CA ASN A 411 4.57 -14.52 25.64
C ASN A 411 5.66 -15.48 26.17
N PRO A 412 5.92 -15.51 27.49
CA PRO A 412 6.97 -16.36 28.07
C PRO A 412 6.52 -17.82 28.26
N SER A 413 5.36 -18.22 27.75
CA SER A 413 4.92 -19.62 27.83
C SER A 413 5.69 -20.48 26.84
N THR A 414 5.99 -21.70 27.27
CA THR A 414 6.66 -22.74 26.47
C THR A 414 5.70 -23.87 26.07
N VAL A 415 4.41 -23.75 26.41
CA VAL A 415 3.38 -24.76 26.14
C VAL A 415 2.74 -24.47 24.79
N GLU A 416 2.79 -25.40 23.84
CA GLU A 416 2.35 -25.19 22.44
C GLU A 416 0.94 -24.58 22.27
N GLU A 417 0.00 -24.85 23.19
CA GLU A 417 -1.39 -24.38 23.10
C GLU A 417 -1.63 -22.99 23.74
N ASP A 418 -0.61 -22.41 24.37
CA ASP A 418 -0.73 -21.18 25.15
C ASP A 418 -0.66 -19.93 24.26
N VAL A 419 -1.73 -19.65 23.51
CA VAL A 419 -1.85 -18.41 22.72
C VAL A 419 -2.40 -17.28 23.58
N VAL A 420 -1.63 -16.19 23.70
CA VAL A 420 -2.04 -14.99 24.43
C VAL A 420 -2.60 -13.94 23.48
N GLN A 421 -3.84 -13.50 23.75
CA GLN A 421 -4.45 -12.37 23.07
C GLN A 421 -4.16 -11.07 23.83
N VAL A 422 -3.71 -10.06 23.09
CA VAL A 422 -3.37 -8.75 23.65
C VAL A 422 -4.16 -7.67 22.93
N ARG A 423 -4.71 -6.73 23.70
CA ARG A 423 -5.30 -5.50 23.16
C ARG A 423 -4.35 -4.35 23.42
N VAL A 424 -4.02 -3.64 22.35
CA VAL A 424 -3.26 -2.39 22.40
C VAL A 424 -4.13 -1.26 21.84
N LEU A 425 -4.26 -0.18 22.61
CA LEU A 425 -4.94 1.06 22.22
C LEU A 425 -4.01 2.24 22.43
N ASN A 426 -3.89 3.09 21.42
CA ASN A 426 -3.03 4.27 21.42
C ASN A 426 -3.90 5.51 21.21
N ASP A 427 -4.05 6.33 22.25
CA ASP A 427 -4.77 7.60 22.18
C ASP A 427 -3.78 8.75 21.94
N TYR A 428 -3.83 9.32 20.73
CA TYR A 428 -3.05 10.49 20.33
C TYR A 428 -3.69 11.82 20.73
N HIS A 429 -4.86 11.78 21.38
CA HIS A 429 -5.67 12.93 21.80
C HIS A 429 -6.04 13.89 20.65
N GLN A 430 -6.30 13.34 19.47
CA GLN A 430 -6.60 14.08 18.24
C GLN A 430 -7.93 13.62 17.64
N ASP A 431 -8.84 14.57 17.40
CA ASP A 431 -10.08 14.34 16.65
C ASP A 431 -9.90 14.76 15.18
N VAL A 432 -9.46 13.80 14.36
CA VAL A 432 -9.14 14.01 12.94
C VAL A 432 -9.96 13.11 11.99
N MET A 433 -10.99 12.44 12.50
CA MET A 433 -11.87 11.55 11.73
C MET A 433 -12.48 12.24 10.50
N TRP A 434 -12.94 13.49 10.66
CA TRP A 434 -13.50 14.25 9.54
C TRP A 434 -12.46 14.57 8.45
N MET A 435 -11.19 14.77 8.84
CA MET A 435 -10.09 15.00 7.89
C MET A 435 -9.80 13.72 7.09
N ALA A 436 -9.83 12.56 7.74
CA ALA A 436 -9.70 11.25 7.09
C ALA A 436 -10.82 11.00 6.06
N LEU A 437 -12.07 11.34 6.42
CA LEU A 437 -13.22 11.26 5.51
C LEU A 437 -13.06 12.20 4.30
N LEU A 438 -12.65 13.45 4.52
CA LEU A 438 -12.41 14.40 3.43
C LEU A 438 -11.27 13.97 2.50
N LEU A 439 -10.18 13.46 3.05
CA LEU A 439 -9.04 12.95 2.28
C LEU A 439 -9.44 11.76 1.39
N SER A 440 -10.47 11.01 1.80
CA SER A 440 -10.99 9.87 1.05
C SER A 440 -11.95 10.23 -0.08
N LEU A 441 -12.56 11.42 -0.07
CA LEU A 441 -13.56 11.83 -1.09
C LEU A 441 -13.06 11.70 -2.55
N PRO A 442 -11.81 12.08 -2.90
CA PRO A 442 -11.31 11.91 -4.27
C PRO A 442 -11.28 10.44 -4.72
N SER A 443 -10.89 9.51 -3.84
CA SER A 443 -10.92 8.06 -4.12
C SER A 443 -12.33 7.58 -4.45
N LEU A 444 -13.28 7.96 -3.58
CA LEU A 444 -14.68 7.59 -3.71
C LEU A 444 -15.28 8.17 -5.01
N TRP A 445 -14.93 9.41 -5.34
CA TRP A 445 -15.36 10.02 -6.60
C TRP A 445 -14.75 9.33 -7.83
N ILE A 446 -13.46 8.99 -7.81
CA ILE A 446 -12.80 8.24 -8.91
C ILE A 446 -13.54 6.91 -9.16
N THR A 447 -13.86 6.19 -8.09
CA THR A 447 -14.61 4.93 -8.17
C THR A 447 -15.99 5.15 -8.81
N GLY A 448 -16.74 6.16 -8.34
CA GLY A 448 -18.02 6.54 -8.91
C GLY A 448 -17.94 6.95 -10.38
N PHE A 449 -16.89 7.68 -10.77
CA PHE A 449 -16.62 8.07 -12.15
C PHE A 449 -16.43 6.85 -13.04
N VAL A 450 -15.61 5.87 -12.63
CA VAL A 450 -15.34 4.67 -13.43
C VAL A 450 -16.64 3.88 -13.66
N PHE A 451 -17.42 3.63 -12.60
CA PHE A 451 -18.71 2.93 -12.75
C PHE A 451 -19.67 3.69 -13.68
N HIS A 452 -19.78 5.01 -13.50
CA HIS A 452 -20.63 5.83 -14.35
C HIS A 452 -20.16 5.83 -15.81
N ARG A 453 -18.85 5.90 -16.04
CA ARG A 453 -18.23 5.89 -17.37
C ARG A 453 -18.47 4.56 -18.09
N LEU A 454 -18.25 3.42 -17.43
CA LEU A 454 -18.50 2.09 -18.00
C LEU A 454 -19.98 1.88 -18.33
N LYS A 455 -20.88 2.29 -17.41
CA LYS A 455 -22.33 2.23 -17.65
C LYS A 455 -22.72 3.05 -18.88
N ARG A 456 -22.14 4.24 -19.04
CA ARG A 456 -22.39 5.08 -20.22
C ARG A 456 -21.87 4.44 -21.49
N LEU A 457 -20.64 3.92 -21.52
CA LEU A 457 -20.10 3.21 -22.68
C LEU A 457 -21.04 2.07 -23.12
N ASN A 458 -21.50 1.25 -22.19
CA ASN A 458 -22.44 0.16 -22.46
C ASN A 458 -23.78 0.66 -23.03
N ASN A 459 -24.34 1.73 -22.47
CA ASN A 459 -25.60 2.31 -22.95
C ASN A 459 -25.51 2.85 -24.40
N PHE A 460 -24.32 3.24 -24.84
CA PHE A 460 -24.06 3.70 -26.21
C PHE A 460 -23.46 2.61 -27.12
N GLY A 461 -23.48 1.34 -26.69
CA GLY A 461 -22.95 0.22 -27.47
C GLY A 461 -21.44 0.28 -27.73
N ARG A 462 -20.70 1.01 -26.90
CA ARG A 462 -19.25 1.19 -27.00
C ARG A 462 -18.49 0.21 -26.10
N SER A 463 -17.31 -0.20 -26.55
CA SER A 463 -16.43 -1.07 -25.77
C SER A 463 -15.90 -0.35 -24.52
N TRP A 464 -15.64 -1.09 -23.44
CA TRP A 464 -15.05 -0.53 -22.21
C TRP A 464 -13.63 0.02 -22.40
N ILE A 465 -12.94 -0.43 -23.45
CA ILE A 465 -11.60 0.05 -23.80
C ILE A 465 -11.61 1.42 -24.48
N ASP A 466 -12.79 1.94 -24.85
CA ASP A 466 -12.91 3.20 -25.57
C ASP A 466 -12.63 4.41 -24.65
N SER A 467 -11.46 5.01 -24.84
CA SER A 467 -11.00 6.20 -24.12
C SER A 467 -11.57 7.51 -24.66
N THR A 468 -12.28 7.50 -25.79
CA THR A 468 -12.70 8.73 -26.45
C THR A 468 -13.65 9.54 -25.56
N PRO A 469 -13.39 10.85 -25.38
CA PRO A 469 -14.26 11.72 -24.60
C PRO A 469 -15.69 11.74 -25.13
N SER A 470 -16.68 11.82 -24.26
CA SER A 470 -18.05 11.59 -24.72
C SER A 470 -18.67 12.66 -25.59
N HIS A 471 -18.06 13.83 -25.67
CA HIS A 471 -18.49 14.86 -26.63
C HIS A 471 -18.16 14.51 -28.08
N VAL A 472 -17.34 13.48 -28.33
CA VAL A 472 -17.10 12.97 -29.68
C VAL A 472 -17.99 11.77 -30.02
N TRP A 473 -18.92 11.39 -29.13
CA TRP A 473 -19.87 10.34 -29.41
C TRP A 473 -21.00 10.92 -30.28
N GLU A 474 -21.33 10.25 -31.38
CA GLU A 474 -22.32 10.73 -32.36
C GLU A 474 -23.75 10.87 -31.79
N SER A 475 -24.00 10.30 -30.61
CA SER A 475 -25.22 10.50 -29.83
C SER A 475 -24.88 10.43 -28.34
N GLU A 476 -25.04 11.53 -27.60
CA GLU A 476 -25.00 11.52 -26.13
C GLU A 476 -26.10 12.35 -25.50
#